data_AF-A0A918FB92-F1
#
_entry.id   AF-A0A918FB92-F1
#
_cell.length_a   1.000
_cell.length_b   1.000
_cell.length_c   1.000
_cell.angle_alpha   90.00
_cell.angle_beta   90.00
_cell.angle_gamma   90.00
#
_symmetry.space_group_name_H-M   'P 1'
#
loop_
_entity.id
_entity.type
_entity.pdbx_description
1 polymer ?
#
loop_
_entity_poly.entity_id
_entity_poly.type
_entity_poly.pdbx_seq_one_letter_code
_entity_poly.pdbx_strand_id
1 'polypeptide(L)'
;MQAMTSAELQDLFGLSSSVWEEISSAPGMVEPLDPKYTGDVTKWEGQAFARWLARAHPALAGEVPVLLRPGVAEEFHYLGGRYATADEIGPGREHFAGLWRTEAGVVAITYPRSHTYAPRDVLEFHEQATTLVVVRHDYDLYGPALEAVDRARPDTLYEPRWSEAAAHIGAQVPWWPSELRRPDHMTSWRPGDSPVPVEVVTQPSWEPLYELARNEPKDSPVRGACFTIGHEMRARAADWAEHEVAELLEPAGRFRGTVSARAEAERAAIVLPGVPDTDDRGRSEVVSSDVVARGLAELCGRTDHRALECLEEISMWSEADLPFGGTFSLTRSRVSRTGAEWINRLRPVEPTAFHNLFIGDGDTPVGTFVDPVTGSPVVAFKGRFVFGASREISYLGRAPKRLPAGSVLKEVILEEPIWVRTTDGVLYPAPSMDAPGLSWGYSGSGPGTLAQCVGRLLDDGAAHAVTYGSRLDAEPGLEALFSVKHKRGTRFPRRALERARASSS
;
A
#
# COMPACT_ATOMS: atom_id res chain seq x y z
N MET A 1 -19.86 -9.63 -12.27
CA MET A 1 -19.98 -10.63 -13.36
C MET A 1 -19.78 -9.91 -14.69
N GLN A 2 -19.23 -10.59 -15.68
CA GLN A 2 -18.89 -9.98 -16.97
C GLN A 2 -20.11 -9.88 -17.90
N ALA A 3 -19.95 -9.20 -19.04
CA ALA A 3 -20.93 -9.21 -20.12
C ALA A 3 -21.04 -10.61 -20.73
N MET A 4 -22.24 -11.21 -20.68
CA MET A 4 -22.49 -12.61 -21.05
C MET A 4 -23.48 -12.72 -22.21
N THR A 5 -23.23 -13.67 -23.10
CA THR A 5 -24.15 -14.11 -24.16
C THR A 5 -25.32 -14.92 -23.57
N SER A 6 -26.37 -15.16 -24.37
CA SER A 6 -27.50 -15.99 -23.97
C SER A 6 -27.08 -17.43 -23.64
N ALA A 7 -26.09 -17.98 -24.35
CA ALA A 7 -25.57 -19.32 -24.09
C ALA A 7 -24.82 -19.39 -22.74
N GLU A 8 -24.00 -18.38 -22.44
CA GLU A 8 -23.30 -18.28 -21.15
C GLU A 8 -24.27 -18.08 -19.98
N LEU A 9 -25.33 -17.30 -20.15
CA LEU A 9 -26.37 -17.15 -19.12
C LEU A 9 -27.17 -18.44 -18.90
N GLN A 10 -27.51 -19.16 -19.98
CA GLN A 10 -28.18 -20.46 -19.89
C GLN A 10 -27.32 -21.46 -19.14
N ASP A 11 -26.03 -21.54 -19.47
CA ASP A 11 -25.09 -22.44 -18.79
C ASP A 11 -24.91 -22.06 -17.32
N LEU A 12 -24.68 -20.77 -17.02
CA LEU A 12 -24.45 -20.29 -15.66
C LEU A 12 -25.65 -20.54 -14.72
N PHE A 13 -26.87 -20.36 -15.22
CA PHE A 13 -28.10 -20.48 -14.43
C PHE A 13 -28.87 -21.78 -14.69
N GLY A 14 -28.26 -22.76 -15.38
CA GLY A 14 -28.87 -24.06 -15.64
C GLY A 14 -30.19 -24.00 -16.44
N LEU A 15 -30.36 -22.99 -17.29
CA LEU A 15 -31.61 -22.77 -18.04
C LEU A 15 -31.60 -23.59 -19.33
N SER A 16 -32.66 -24.37 -19.55
CA SER A 16 -32.87 -25.00 -20.86
C SER A 16 -33.22 -23.97 -21.92
N SER A 17 -33.00 -24.30 -23.19
CA SER A 17 -33.37 -23.40 -24.30
C SER A 17 -34.87 -23.11 -24.35
N SER A 18 -35.72 -24.06 -23.95
CA SER A 18 -37.17 -23.82 -23.86
C SER A 18 -37.53 -22.83 -22.75
N VAL A 19 -36.88 -22.92 -21.58
CA VAL A 19 -37.06 -21.95 -20.49
C VAL A 19 -36.53 -20.59 -20.91
N TRP A 20 -35.39 -20.53 -21.60
CA TRP A 20 -34.85 -19.28 -22.12
C TRP A 20 -35.81 -18.59 -23.10
N GLU A 21 -36.36 -19.31 -24.07
CA GLU A 21 -37.34 -18.77 -25.02
C GLU A 21 -38.57 -18.19 -24.32
N GLU A 22 -39.07 -18.90 -23.30
CA GLU A 22 -40.19 -18.44 -22.47
C GLU A 22 -39.86 -17.12 -21.76
N ILE A 23 -38.77 -17.08 -20.98
CA ILE A 23 -38.44 -15.91 -20.16
C ILE A 23 -37.92 -14.73 -20.98
N SER A 24 -37.21 -14.98 -22.08
CA SER A 24 -36.64 -13.91 -22.91
C SER A 24 -37.70 -13.13 -23.70
N SER A 25 -38.89 -13.70 -23.85
CA SER A 25 -40.05 -13.02 -24.41
C SER A 25 -40.89 -12.26 -23.37
N ALA A 26 -40.56 -12.39 -22.07
CA ALA A 26 -41.32 -11.77 -21.00
C ALA A 26 -41.13 -10.24 -20.95
N PRO A 27 -42.21 -9.47 -20.71
CA PRO A 27 -42.10 -8.03 -20.52
C PRO A 27 -41.16 -7.67 -19.37
N GLY A 28 -40.29 -6.68 -19.59
CA GLY A 28 -39.36 -6.18 -18.57
C GLY A 28 -38.08 -7.01 -18.41
N MET A 29 -37.76 -7.90 -19.36
CA MET A 29 -36.43 -8.49 -19.48
C MET A 29 -35.35 -7.40 -19.50
N VAL A 30 -34.23 -7.67 -18.85
CA VAL A 30 -33.06 -6.77 -18.87
C VAL A 30 -32.62 -6.55 -20.30
N GLU A 31 -32.48 -5.27 -20.68
CA GLU A 31 -31.99 -4.90 -22.00
C GLU A 31 -30.54 -5.39 -22.19
N PRO A 32 -30.19 -5.89 -23.39
CA PRO A 32 -28.81 -6.20 -23.69
C PRO A 32 -27.95 -4.93 -23.64
N LEU A 33 -26.68 -5.12 -23.33
CA LEU A 33 -25.66 -4.07 -23.38
C LEU A 33 -25.53 -3.53 -24.81
N ASP A 34 -25.20 -2.24 -24.92
CA ASP A 34 -25.01 -1.58 -26.21
C ASP A 34 -23.95 -2.32 -27.05
N PRO A 35 -24.29 -2.78 -28.27
CA PRO A 35 -23.41 -3.55 -29.14
C PRO A 35 -22.02 -2.93 -29.35
N LYS A 36 -21.91 -1.59 -29.28
CA LYS A 36 -20.62 -0.88 -29.42
C LYS A 36 -19.62 -1.22 -28.32
N TYR A 37 -20.08 -1.68 -27.16
CA TYR A 37 -19.24 -2.09 -26.04
C TYR A 37 -19.00 -3.61 -26.00
N THR A 38 -19.64 -4.38 -26.87
CA THR A 38 -19.62 -5.84 -26.85
C THR A 38 -19.11 -6.47 -28.16
N GLY A 39 -18.61 -5.64 -29.09
CA GLY A 39 -18.09 -6.08 -30.37
C GLY A 39 -19.19 -6.62 -31.29
N ASP A 40 -20.34 -5.95 -31.32
CA ASP A 40 -21.53 -6.30 -32.09
C ASP A 40 -22.19 -7.65 -31.71
N VAL A 41 -21.78 -8.24 -30.58
CA VAL A 41 -22.41 -9.44 -30.01
C VAL A 41 -23.46 -9.04 -28.98
N THR A 42 -24.66 -9.61 -29.06
CA THR A 42 -25.69 -9.38 -28.05
C THR A 42 -25.27 -10.01 -26.73
N LYS A 43 -25.06 -9.18 -25.70
CA LYS A 43 -24.67 -9.61 -24.36
C LYS A 43 -25.50 -8.86 -23.31
N TRP A 44 -25.63 -9.45 -22.14
CA TRP A 44 -26.31 -8.88 -20.97
C TRP A 44 -25.31 -8.74 -19.82
N GLU A 45 -25.60 -7.83 -18.89
CA GLU A 45 -24.88 -7.80 -17.62
C GLU A 45 -25.40 -8.95 -16.73
N GLY A 46 -24.50 -9.88 -16.38
CA GLY A 46 -24.88 -11.14 -15.74
C GLY A 46 -25.61 -10.97 -14.40
N GLN A 47 -25.22 -10.01 -13.56
CA GLN A 47 -25.89 -9.80 -12.27
C GLN A 47 -27.25 -9.11 -12.40
N ALA A 48 -27.40 -8.16 -13.32
CA ALA A 48 -28.68 -7.54 -13.63
C ALA A 48 -29.66 -8.59 -14.12
N PHE A 49 -29.21 -9.49 -15.01
CA PHE A 49 -29.99 -10.64 -15.44
C PHE A 49 -30.37 -11.54 -14.26
N ALA A 50 -29.42 -11.90 -13.39
CA ALA A 50 -29.70 -12.72 -12.20
C ALA A 50 -30.76 -12.07 -11.27
N ARG A 51 -30.62 -10.78 -10.98
CA ARG A 51 -31.57 -10.00 -10.16
C ARG A 51 -32.96 -9.98 -10.78
N TRP A 52 -33.04 -9.79 -12.10
CA TRP A 52 -34.30 -9.83 -12.83
C TRP A 52 -34.91 -11.24 -12.80
N LEU A 53 -34.12 -12.28 -13.09
CA LEU A 53 -34.56 -13.67 -13.12
C LEU A 53 -35.21 -14.06 -11.79
N ALA A 54 -34.55 -13.77 -10.67
CA ALA A 54 -35.07 -14.08 -9.34
C ALA A 54 -36.35 -13.30 -8.97
N ARG A 55 -36.53 -12.08 -9.49
CA ARG A 55 -37.71 -11.24 -9.22
C ARG A 55 -38.90 -11.58 -10.11
N ALA A 56 -38.67 -11.72 -11.41
CA ALA A 56 -39.70 -11.94 -12.41
C ALA A 56 -40.15 -13.41 -12.45
N HIS A 57 -39.26 -14.35 -12.10
CA HIS A 57 -39.53 -15.78 -12.12
C HIS A 57 -39.17 -16.42 -10.76
N PRO A 58 -40.00 -16.28 -9.72
CA PRO A 58 -39.71 -16.81 -8.38
C PRO A 58 -39.41 -18.32 -8.35
N ALA A 59 -40.00 -19.10 -9.26
CA ALA A 59 -39.74 -20.53 -9.40
C ALA A 59 -38.28 -20.84 -9.82
N LEU A 60 -37.59 -19.88 -10.43
CA LEU A 60 -36.18 -19.97 -10.85
C LEU A 60 -35.22 -19.25 -9.89
N ALA A 61 -35.72 -18.65 -8.80
CA ALA A 61 -34.86 -17.94 -7.85
C ALA A 61 -33.78 -18.83 -7.23
N GLY A 62 -34.05 -20.14 -7.10
CA GLY A 62 -33.06 -21.13 -6.66
C GLY A 62 -31.83 -21.21 -7.57
N GLU A 63 -31.96 -20.88 -8.86
CA GLU A 63 -30.87 -20.89 -9.84
C GLU A 63 -29.94 -19.67 -9.74
N VAL A 64 -30.38 -18.62 -9.04
CA VAL A 64 -29.62 -17.37 -8.88
C VAL A 64 -28.78 -17.40 -7.59
N PRO A 65 -27.60 -16.74 -7.52
CA PRO A 65 -26.84 -16.62 -6.28
C PRO A 65 -27.64 -16.02 -5.13
N VAL A 66 -27.40 -16.50 -3.91
CA VAL A 66 -28.26 -16.28 -2.73
C VAL A 66 -28.58 -14.81 -2.53
N LEU A 67 -27.57 -13.94 -2.47
CA LEU A 67 -27.78 -12.52 -2.13
C LEU A 67 -28.34 -11.70 -3.31
N LEU A 68 -28.40 -12.24 -4.53
CA LEU A 68 -29.02 -11.56 -5.67
C LEU A 68 -30.54 -11.84 -5.77
N ARG A 69 -31.05 -12.76 -4.94
CA ARG A 69 -32.49 -13.04 -4.80
C ARG A 69 -33.17 -11.95 -3.97
N PRO A 70 -34.49 -11.73 -4.11
CA PRO A 70 -35.25 -10.94 -3.15
C PRO A 70 -35.00 -11.42 -1.72
N GLY A 71 -34.50 -10.54 -0.85
CA GLY A 71 -34.30 -10.85 0.56
C GLY A 71 -35.64 -10.91 1.29
N VAL A 72 -35.82 -11.92 2.14
CA VAL A 72 -37.05 -12.16 2.90
C VAL A 72 -36.71 -12.48 4.35
N ALA A 73 -35.81 -11.71 4.97
CA ALA A 73 -35.41 -11.96 6.36
C ALA A 73 -36.58 -11.77 7.34
N GLU A 74 -37.35 -12.84 7.59
CA GLU A 74 -38.36 -12.90 8.65
C GLU A 74 -37.75 -13.40 9.97
N GLU A 75 -36.77 -14.32 9.89
CA GLU A 75 -35.96 -14.78 11.02
C GLU A 75 -34.46 -14.61 10.76
N PHE A 76 -33.80 -13.79 11.57
CA PHE A 76 -32.34 -13.64 11.55
C PHE A 76 -31.75 -13.60 12.95
N HIS A 77 -30.55 -14.19 13.09
CA HIS A 77 -29.81 -14.17 14.34
C HIS A 77 -28.33 -13.92 14.09
N TYR A 78 -27.81 -12.85 14.70
CA TYR A 78 -26.38 -12.64 14.74
C TYR A 78 -25.72 -13.68 15.65
N LEU A 79 -24.82 -14.49 15.08
CA LEU A 79 -24.13 -15.58 15.77
C LEU A 79 -22.85 -15.12 16.46
N GLY A 80 -22.45 -13.86 16.26
CA GLY A 80 -21.21 -13.30 16.76
C GLY A 80 -20.18 -13.06 15.66
N GLY A 81 -19.06 -12.46 16.06
CA GLY A 81 -17.93 -12.18 15.20
C GLY A 81 -16.68 -12.94 15.65
N ARG A 82 -15.86 -13.37 14.69
CA ARG A 82 -14.58 -14.03 14.93
C ARG A 82 -13.48 -13.35 14.14
N TYR A 83 -12.33 -13.13 14.78
CA TYR A 83 -11.11 -12.72 14.10
C TYR A 83 -10.23 -13.95 13.86
N ALA A 84 -9.80 -14.15 12.61
CA ALA A 84 -8.89 -15.22 12.22
C ALA A 84 -7.47 -14.65 12.06
N THR A 85 -6.49 -15.26 12.75
CA THR A 85 -5.10 -14.78 12.82
C THR A 85 -4.20 -15.42 11.78
N ALA A 86 -3.04 -14.83 11.52
CA ALA A 86 -2.06 -15.36 10.56
C ALA A 86 -1.63 -16.80 10.89
N ASP A 87 -1.55 -17.16 12.17
CA ASP A 87 -1.19 -18.51 12.62
C ASP A 87 -2.24 -19.56 12.23
N GLU A 88 -3.52 -19.17 12.16
CA GLU A 88 -4.62 -20.09 11.83
C GLU A 88 -4.79 -20.28 10.33
N ILE A 89 -4.67 -19.20 9.56
CA ILE A 89 -5.08 -19.16 8.14
C ILE A 89 -3.97 -18.78 7.18
N GLY A 90 -2.76 -18.56 7.68
CA GLY A 90 -1.59 -18.16 6.92
C GLY A 90 -1.39 -16.63 6.90
N PRO A 91 -0.13 -16.18 6.68
CA PRO A 91 0.21 -14.76 6.66
C PRO A 91 -0.48 -14.03 5.50
N GLY A 92 -0.94 -12.80 5.77
CA GLY A 92 -1.59 -11.94 4.78
C GLY A 92 -3.04 -12.31 4.49
N ARG A 93 -3.65 -13.21 5.28
CA ARG A 93 -5.04 -13.63 5.13
C ARG A 93 -5.91 -13.24 6.32
N GLU A 94 -5.35 -12.58 7.33
CA GLU A 94 -6.05 -12.20 8.56
C GLU A 94 -7.31 -11.40 8.28
N HIS A 95 -8.39 -11.74 8.97
CA HIS A 95 -9.67 -11.09 8.76
C HIS A 95 -10.63 -11.26 9.93
N PHE A 96 -11.55 -10.32 10.04
CA PHE A 96 -12.75 -10.48 10.85
C PHE A 96 -13.87 -11.08 10.01
N ALA A 97 -14.70 -11.95 10.61
CA ALA A 97 -15.95 -12.45 10.04
C ALA A 97 -17.09 -12.27 11.03
N GLY A 98 -18.12 -11.51 10.65
CA GLY A 98 -19.41 -11.49 11.33
C GLY A 98 -20.32 -12.55 10.71
N LEU A 99 -21.07 -13.28 11.54
CA LEU A 99 -21.94 -14.36 11.06
C LEU A 99 -23.41 -14.13 11.41
N TRP A 100 -24.28 -14.33 10.43
CA TRP A 100 -25.73 -14.24 10.58
C TRP A 100 -26.36 -15.55 10.13
N ARG A 101 -27.20 -16.13 10.99
CA ARG A 101 -28.13 -17.18 10.57
C ARG A 101 -29.32 -16.51 9.90
N THR A 102 -29.63 -16.95 8.69
CA THR A 102 -30.73 -16.48 7.85
C THR A 102 -31.51 -17.70 7.34
N GLU A 103 -32.65 -17.49 6.70
CA GLU A 103 -33.41 -18.56 6.05
C GLU A 103 -32.62 -19.29 4.95
N ALA A 104 -31.73 -18.57 4.26
CA ALA A 104 -30.89 -19.13 3.21
C ALA A 104 -29.64 -19.86 3.75
N GLY A 105 -29.49 -19.94 5.08
CA GLY A 105 -28.32 -20.49 5.75
C GLY A 105 -27.48 -19.41 6.44
N VAL A 106 -26.23 -19.71 6.75
CA VAL A 106 -25.36 -18.75 7.45
C VAL A 106 -24.67 -17.87 6.41
N VAL A 107 -24.84 -16.56 6.56
CA VAL A 107 -24.11 -15.53 5.79
C VAL A 107 -22.94 -15.05 6.64
N ALA A 108 -21.72 -15.18 6.12
CA ALA A 108 -20.52 -14.61 6.73
C ALA A 108 -20.10 -13.35 5.96
N ILE A 109 -19.92 -12.24 6.67
CA ILE A 109 -19.40 -10.99 6.08
C ILE A 109 -18.03 -10.74 6.65
N THR A 110 -17.04 -10.66 5.77
CA THR A 110 -15.62 -10.67 6.12
C THR A 110 -14.91 -9.39 5.72
N TYR A 111 -13.95 -9.00 6.56
CA TYR A 111 -13.20 -7.75 6.46
C TYR A 111 -11.71 -8.09 6.55
N PRO A 112 -11.00 -8.12 5.42
CA PRO A 112 -9.56 -8.40 5.40
C PRO A 112 -8.77 -7.35 6.18
N ARG A 113 -7.61 -7.70 6.77
CA ARG A 113 -6.75 -6.71 7.46
C ARG A 113 -5.85 -5.95 6.50
N SER A 114 -5.09 -6.65 5.67
CA SER A 114 -3.97 -6.10 4.90
C SER A 114 -4.11 -6.31 3.39
N HIS A 115 -4.64 -7.46 2.97
CA HIS A 115 -4.80 -7.82 1.56
C HIS A 115 -6.19 -8.35 1.26
N THR A 116 -6.76 -7.92 0.13
CA THR A 116 -7.99 -8.52 -0.37
C THR A 116 -7.70 -9.87 -1.02
N TYR A 117 -8.35 -10.91 -0.52
CA TYR A 117 -8.33 -12.26 -1.09
C TYR A 117 -9.64 -12.55 -1.83
N ALA A 118 -9.66 -13.58 -2.68
CA ALA A 118 -10.89 -14.00 -3.33
C ALA A 118 -11.82 -14.67 -2.29
N PRO A 119 -13.14 -14.41 -2.31
CA PRO A 119 -14.08 -15.01 -1.36
C PRO A 119 -13.99 -16.53 -1.26
N ARG A 120 -13.73 -17.21 -2.39
CA ARG A 120 -13.50 -18.67 -2.47
C ARG A 120 -12.40 -19.15 -1.52
N ASP A 121 -11.30 -18.41 -1.43
CA ASP A 121 -10.12 -18.82 -0.67
C ASP A 121 -10.34 -18.69 0.84
N VAL A 122 -11.38 -17.94 1.24
CA VAL A 122 -11.74 -17.74 2.64
C VAL A 122 -12.98 -18.52 3.06
N LEU A 123 -13.84 -18.89 2.11
CA LEU A 123 -14.99 -19.76 2.36
C LEU A 123 -14.58 -21.11 3.00
N GLU A 124 -13.40 -21.63 2.67
CA GLU A 124 -12.87 -22.87 3.25
C GLU A 124 -12.66 -22.77 4.77
N PHE A 125 -12.35 -21.58 5.30
CA PHE A 125 -12.14 -21.36 6.74
C PHE A 125 -13.42 -21.07 7.52
N HIS A 126 -14.56 -20.97 6.83
CA HIS A 126 -15.89 -20.72 7.43
C HIS A 126 -16.85 -21.85 7.06
N GLU A 127 -16.59 -23.06 7.56
CA GLU A 127 -17.36 -24.27 7.24
C GLU A 127 -18.88 -24.11 7.43
N GLN A 128 -19.27 -23.37 8.46
CA GLN A 128 -20.68 -23.10 8.76
C GLN A 128 -21.35 -22.13 7.78
N ALA A 129 -20.58 -21.31 7.05
CA ALA A 129 -21.11 -20.33 6.11
C ALA A 129 -21.62 -21.00 4.83
N THR A 130 -22.87 -20.73 4.49
CA THR A 130 -23.51 -21.09 3.21
C THR A 130 -23.16 -20.08 2.13
N THR A 131 -23.05 -18.81 2.52
CA THR A 131 -22.61 -17.70 1.65
C THR A 131 -21.56 -16.89 2.39
N LEU A 132 -20.48 -16.54 1.69
CA LEU A 132 -19.44 -15.67 2.21
C LEU A 132 -19.36 -14.39 1.37
N VAL A 133 -19.28 -13.26 2.05
CA VAL A 133 -19.09 -11.93 1.48
C VAL A 133 -17.75 -11.38 1.96
N VAL A 134 -16.95 -10.83 1.06
CA VAL A 134 -15.72 -10.07 1.34
C VAL A 134 -16.00 -8.61 1.04
N VAL A 135 -15.79 -7.76 2.04
CA VAL A 135 -15.80 -6.30 1.84
C VAL A 135 -14.45 -5.91 1.27
N ARG A 136 -14.47 -5.39 0.03
CA ARG A 136 -13.26 -5.03 -0.71
C ARG A 136 -12.75 -3.65 -0.28
N HIS A 137 -11.52 -3.31 -0.72
CA HIS A 137 -10.91 -2.00 -0.47
C HIS A 137 -11.20 -0.97 -1.57
N ASP A 138 -11.70 -1.40 -2.73
CA ASP A 138 -12.13 -0.50 -3.79
C ASP A 138 -13.54 0.05 -3.54
N TYR A 139 -13.73 1.30 -3.98
CA TYR A 139 -14.97 2.04 -3.80
C TYR A 139 -15.63 2.29 -5.15
N ASP A 140 -16.94 2.09 -5.19
CA ASP A 140 -17.80 2.61 -6.24
C ASP A 140 -18.55 3.87 -5.77
N LEU A 141 -19.57 4.29 -6.51
CA LEU A 141 -20.40 5.46 -6.16
C LEU A 141 -21.24 5.27 -4.89
N TYR A 142 -21.36 4.04 -4.40
CA TYR A 142 -22.29 3.60 -3.36
C TYR A 142 -21.59 3.06 -2.11
N GLY A 143 -20.28 2.87 -2.16
CA GLY A 143 -19.44 2.48 -1.04
C GLY A 143 -18.37 1.47 -1.43
N PRO A 144 -17.76 0.78 -0.45
CA PRO A 144 -16.84 -0.31 -0.73
C PRO A 144 -17.55 -1.44 -1.48
N ALA A 145 -16.90 -2.03 -2.47
CA ALA A 145 -17.46 -3.15 -3.21
C ALA A 145 -17.63 -4.39 -2.30
N LEU A 146 -18.69 -5.15 -2.55
CA LEU A 146 -18.91 -6.46 -1.93
C LEU A 146 -18.67 -7.53 -2.98
N GLU A 147 -17.88 -8.54 -2.65
CA GLU A 147 -17.68 -9.71 -3.49
C GLU A 147 -18.11 -10.96 -2.71
N ALA A 148 -18.92 -11.81 -3.30
CA ALA A 148 -19.54 -12.94 -2.62
C ALA A 148 -19.39 -14.24 -3.40
N VAL A 149 -19.51 -15.34 -2.65
CA VAL A 149 -19.52 -16.70 -3.16
C VAL A 149 -20.50 -17.54 -2.34
N ASP A 150 -21.23 -18.42 -3.01
CA ASP A 150 -22.09 -19.41 -2.37
C ASP A 150 -21.38 -20.76 -2.31
N ARG A 151 -21.48 -21.47 -1.19
CA ARG A 151 -20.89 -22.81 -1.03
C ARG A 151 -21.45 -23.82 -2.02
N ALA A 152 -22.70 -23.65 -2.44
CA ALA A 152 -23.31 -24.47 -3.48
C ALA A 152 -22.76 -24.19 -4.90
N ARG A 153 -22.09 -23.04 -5.10
CA ARG A 153 -21.56 -22.57 -6.39
C ARG A 153 -20.18 -21.90 -6.20
N PRO A 154 -19.15 -22.65 -5.76
CA PRO A 154 -17.87 -22.08 -5.35
C PRO A 154 -17.10 -21.38 -6.49
N ASP A 155 -17.40 -21.74 -7.75
CA ASP A 155 -16.76 -21.16 -8.94
C ASP A 155 -17.48 -19.90 -9.46
N THR A 156 -18.61 -19.52 -8.85
CA THR A 156 -19.41 -18.36 -9.27
C THR A 156 -19.24 -17.21 -8.29
N LEU A 157 -18.28 -16.32 -8.55
CA LEU A 157 -18.14 -15.06 -7.83
C LEU A 157 -19.17 -14.03 -8.33
N TYR A 158 -19.75 -13.27 -7.41
CA TYR A 158 -20.75 -12.25 -7.72
C TYR A 158 -20.67 -11.05 -6.76
N GLU A 159 -21.25 -9.91 -7.12
CA GLU A 159 -21.18 -8.69 -6.31
C GLU A 159 -22.58 -8.30 -5.83
N PRO A 160 -22.95 -8.65 -4.59
CA PRO A 160 -24.19 -8.16 -4.00
C PRO A 160 -24.08 -6.67 -3.70
N ARG A 161 -25.24 -6.02 -3.62
CA ARG A 161 -25.38 -4.66 -3.07
C ARG A 161 -25.38 -4.68 -1.56
N TRP A 162 -25.05 -3.57 -0.91
CA TRP A 162 -25.20 -3.41 0.53
C TRP A 162 -26.67 -3.59 0.94
N SER A 163 -27.60 -3.02 0.17
CA SER A 163 -29.04 -3.20 0.40
C SER A 163 -29.50 -4.64 0.25
N GLU A 164 -28.85 -5.40 -0.64
CA GLU A 164 -29.16 -6.82 -0.83
C GLU A 164 -28.66 -7.64 0.35
N ALA A 165 -27.40 -7.46 0.76
CA ALA A 165 -26.85 -8.10 1.94
C ALA A 165 -27.70 -7.78 3.19
N ALA A 166 -28.05 -6.51 3.41
CA ALA A 166 -28.90 -6.08 4.53
C ALA A 166 -30.27 -6.77 4.53
N ALA A 167 -30.91 -6.89 3.37
CA ALA A 167 -32.21 -7.56 3.24
C ALA A 167 -32.17 -9.05 3.58
N HIS A 168 -31.02 -9.72 3.37
CA HIS A 168 -30.83 -11.13 3.73
C HIS A 168 -30.46 -11.31 5.21
N ILE A 169 -29.65 -10.42 5.79
CA ILE A 169 -29.28 -10.51 7.21
C ILE A 169 -30.29 -9.87 8.16
N GLY A 170 -31.31 -9.20 7.64
CA GLY A 170 -32.39 -8.55 8.40
C GLY A 170 -31.98 -7.31 9.20
N ALA A 171 -30.78 -6.81 8.96
CA ALA A 171 -30.19 -5.68 9.68
C ALA A 171 -29.29 -4.86 8.76
N GLN A 172 -28.91 -3.66 9.19
CA GLN A 172 -27.85 -2.91 8.53
C GLN A 172 -26.53 -3.71 8.61
N VAL A 173 -25.80 -3.72 7.50
CA VAL A 173 -24.50 -4.38 7.42
C VAL A 173 -23.45 -3.46 8.04
N PRO A 174 -22.63 -3.93 9.00
CA PRO A 174 -21.55 -3.13 9.54
C PRO A 174 -20.55 -2.80 8.44
N TRP A 175 -20.07 -1.57 8.35
CA TRP A 175 -18.90 -1.24 7.54
C TRP A 175 -17.76 -0.77 8.44
N TRP A 176 -16.66 -1.51 8.40
CA TRP A 176 -15.41 -1.17 9.09
C TRP A 176 -14.38 -0.65 8.07
N PRO A 177 -14.11 0.67 8.03
CA PRO A 177 -12.95 1.23 7.34
C PRO A 177 -11.67 0.47 7.74
N SER A 178 -10.71 0.33 6.84
CA SER A 178 -9.47 -0.46 7.07
C SER A 178 -8.76 -0.05 8.37
N GLU A 179 -8.70 1.25 8.59
CA GLU A 179 -8.03 1.91 9.70
C GLU A 179 -8.76 1.68 11.04
N LEU A 180 -10.02 1.22 11.03
CA LEU A 180 -10.80 0.94 12.24
C LEU A 180 -10.95 -0.57 12.53
N ARG A 181 -10.24 -1.44 11.80
CA ARG A 181 -10.33 -2.91 11.93
C ARG A 181 -9.52 -3.46 13.11
N ARG A 182 -9.81 -2.99 14.33
CA ARG A 182 -9.24 -3.53 15.57
C ARG A 182 -9.96 -4.83 15.99
N PRO A 183 -9.26 -5.97 16.15
CA PRO A 183 -9.90 -7.26 16.46
C PRO A 183 -10.86 -7.21 17.66
N ASP A 184 -10.45 -6.57 18.76
CA ASP A 184 -11.25 -6.51 20.00
C ASP A 184 -12.54 -5.69 19.81
N HIS A 185 -12.49 -4.60 19.03
CA HIS A 185 -13.68 -3.79 18.73
C HIS A 185 -14.63 -4.51 17.76
N MET A 186 -14.08 -5.17 16.73
CA MET A 186 -14.90 -5.89 15.76
C MET A 186 -15.61 -7.10 16.38
N THR A 187 -14.92 -7.84 17.24
CA THR A 187 -15.46 -9.03 17.92
C THR A 187 -16.43 -8.71 19.04
N SER A 188 -16.31 -7.53 19.67
CA SER A 188 -17.24 -7.07 20.71
C SER A 188 -18.53 -6.45 20.16
N TRP A 189 -18.49 -5.88 18.95
CA TRP A 189 -19.66 -5.25 18.33
C TRP A 189 -20.84 -6.21 18.11
N ARG A 190 -22.06 -5.69 18.28
CA ARG A 190 -23.33 -6.36 17.99
C ARG A 190 -24.24 -5.47 17.13
N PRO A 191 -25.10 -6.04 16.27
CA PRO A 191 -26.11 -5.27 15.56
C PRO A 191 -26.97 -4.43 16.52
N GLY A 192 -27.09 -3.13 16.22
CA GLY A 192 -27.81 -2.17 17.05
C GLY A 192 -26.94 -1.41 18.05
N ASP A 193 -25.68 -1.80 18.25
CA ASP A 193 -24.74 -1.03 19.07
C ASP A 193 -24.50 0.35 18.45
N SER A 194 -24.36 1.36 19.31
CA SER A 194 -23.96 2.70 18.88
C SER A 194 -22.49 2.71 18.46
N PRO A 195 -22.09 3.58 17.50
CA PRO A 195 -20.69 3.72 17.13
C PRO A 195 -19.82 4.07 18.33
N VAL A 196 -18.67 3.40 18.47
CA VAL A 196 -17.70 3.66 19.55
C VAL A 196 -16.39 4.24 18.99
N PRO A 197 -15.65 5.06 19.76
CA PRO A 197 -14.29 5.43 19.40
C PRO A 197 -13.39 4.19 19.28
N VAL A 198 -12.61 4.12 18.19
CA VAL A 198 -11.68 3.03 17.90
C VAL A 198 -10.33 3.61 17.57
N GLU A 199 -9.30 3.14 18.28
CA GLU A 199 -7.93 3.51 17.97
C GLU A 199 -7.53 2.99 16.59
N VAL A 200 -7.03 3.89 15.74
CA VAL A 200 -6.72 3.54 14.35
C VAL A 200 -5.58 2.52 14.26
N VAL A 201 -5.74 1.54 13.38
CA VAL A 201 -4.68 0.64 12.89
C VAL A 201 -4.07 1.24 11.64
N THR A 202 -2.75 1.11 11.49
CA THR A 202 -2.01 1.58 10.32
C THR A 202 -1.11 0.48 9.78
N GLN A 203 -0.83 0.54 8.48
CA GLN A 203 0.23 -0.23 7.85
C GLN A 203 1.04 0.72 6.98
N PRO A 204 2.27 1.08 7.37
CA PRO A 204 3.05 0.67 8.56
C PRO A 204 2.42 1.01 9.91
N SER A 205 2.77 0.28 10.98
CA SER A 205 2.25 0.45 12.35
C SER A 205 2.98 1.54 13.15
N TRP A 206 2.21 2.37 13.85
CA TRP A 206 2.73 3.32 14.85
C TRP A 206 2.99 2.69 16.22
N GLU A 207 2.47 1.49 16.50
CA GLU A 207 2.49 0.89 17.84
C GLU A 207 3.90 0.61 18.38
N PRO A 208 4.84 0.02 17.60
CA PRO A 208 6.20 -0.21 18.08
C PRO A 208 6.88 1.08 18.54
N LEU A 209 6.62 2.20 17.86
CA LEU A 209 7.17 3.51 18.20
C LEU A 209 6.65 3.97 19.57
N TYR A 210 5.34 3.85 19.82
CA TYR A 210 4.75 4.24 21.11
C TYR A 210 5.22 3.33 22.25
N GLU A 211 5.36 2.03 21.99
CA GLU A 211 5.88 1.08 22.96
C GLU A 211 7.33 1.37 23.33
N LEU A 212 8.20 1.63 22.36
CA LEU A 212 9.57 2.04 22.61
C LEU A 212 9.60 3.36 23.40
N ALA A 213 8.87 4.38 22.94
CA ALA A 213 8.86 5.71 23.54
C ALA A 213 8.42 5.69 25.01
N ARG A 214 7.41 4.88 25.36
CA ARG A 214 6.94 4.73 26.75
C ARG A 214 8.00 4.16 27.70
N ASN A 215 8.93 3.36 27.17
CA ASN A 215 10.02 2.77 27.93
C ASN A 215 11.29 3.64 27.98
N GLU A 216 11.32 4.74 27.24
CA GLU A 216 12.42 5.71 27.24
C GLU A 216 12.27 6.76 28.35
N PRO A 217 13.40 7.32 28.87
CA PRO A 217 13.37 8.49 29.74
C PRO A 217 12.59 9.66 29.12
N LYS A 218 11.92 10.47 29.96
CA LYS A 218 11.04 11.57 29.48
C LYS A 218 11.76 12.63 28.65
N ASP A 219 13.06 12.81 28.88
CA ASP A 219 13.93 13.75 28.19
C ASP A 219 14.76 13.11 27.05
N SER A 220 14.55 11.82 26.78
CA SER A 220 15.22 11.10 25.69
C SER A 220 14.82 11.66 24.33
N PRO A 221 15.76 11.98 23.43
CA PRO A 221 15.42 12.38 22.07
C PRO A 221 14.76 11.23 21.28
N VAL A 222 15.07 9.96 21.60
CA VAL A 222 14.40 8.78 21.01
C VAL A 222 12.92 8.79 21.34
N ARG A 223 12.55 9.06 22.60
CA ARG A 223 11.14 9.19 23.02
C ARG A 223 10.41 10.23 22.17
N GLY A 224 10.98 11.43 22.07
CA GLY A 224 10.39 12.52 21.29
C GLY A 224 10.22 12.17 19.81
N ALA A 225 11.24 11.56 19.20
CA ALA A 225 11.19 11.13 17.80
C ALA A 225 10.09 10.08 17.57
N CYS A 226 10.05 9.04 18.40
CA CYS A 226 9.06 7.97 18.27
C CYS A 226 7.63 8.45 18.49
N PHE A 227 7.36 9.30 19.50
CA PHE A 227 6.03 9.89 19.65
C PHE A 227 5.66 10.82 18.51
N THR A 228 6.60 11.63 18.01
CA THR A 228 6.31 12.56 16.90
C THR A 228 5.91 11.81 15.64
N ILE A 229 6.73 10.84 15.21
CA ILE A 229 6.46 10.08 13.98
C ILE A 229 5.23 9.18 14.16
N GLY A 230 5.10 8.51 15.30
CA GLY A 230 3.93 7.68 15.58
C GLY A 230 2.63 8.50 15.64
N HIS A 231 2.68 9.72 16.19
CA HIS A 231 1.54 10.64 16.19
C HIS A 231 1.16 11.05 14.76
N GLU A 232 2.14 11.37 13.91
CA GLU A 232 1.87 11.72 12.51
C GLU A 232 1.24 10.56 11.73
N MET A 233 1.74 9.33 11.92
CA MET A 233 1.14 8.12 11.35
C MET A 233 -0.32 7.95 11.81
N ARG A 234 -0.55 8.04 13.12
CA ARG A 234 -1.88 7.86 13.74
C ARG A 234 -2.86 8.97 13.32
N ALA A 235 -2.43 10.23 13.37
CA ALA A 235 -3.26 11.38 12.99
C ALA A 235 -3.67 11.31 11.52
N ARG A 236 -2.75 10.99 10.61
CA ARG A 236 -3.08 10.88 9.18
C ARG A 236 -4.06 9.75 8.90
N ALA A 237 -3.94 8.62 9.60
CA ALA A 237 -4.87 7.51 9.46
C ALA A 237 -6.25 7.83 10.04
N ALA A 238 -6.31 8.56 11.16
CA ALA A 238 -7.56 9.08 11.70
C ALA A 238 -8.22 10.04 10.71
N ASP A 239 -7.49 11.03 10.19
CA ASP A 239 -7.99 11.98 9.18
C ASP A 239 -8.50 11.26 7.93
N TRP A 240 -7.81 10.20 7.48
CA TRP A 240 -8.23 9.39 6.33
C TRP A 240 -9.53 8.62 6.63
N ALA A 241 -9.62 7.96 7.79
CA ALA A 241 -10.83 7.25 8.20
C ALA A 241 -12.04 8.20 8.35
N GLU A 242 -11.83 9.39 8.91
CA GLU A 242 -12.86 10.43 8.98
C GLU A 242 -13.31 10.86 7.58
N HIS A 243 -12.35 11.05 6.66
CA HIS A 243 -12.65 11.42 5.28
C HIS A 243 -13.47 10.33 4.56
N GLU A 244 -13.11 9.05 4.67
CA GLU A 244 -13.86 7.95 4.06
C GLU A 244 -15.28 7.85 4.64
N VAL A 245 -15.41 7.96 5.96
CA VAL A 245 -16.71 7.95 6.65
C VAL A 245 -17.56 9.13 6.18
N ALA A 246 -16.99 10.33 6.09
CA ALA A 246 -17.69 11.50 5.60
C ALA A 246 -18.10 11.35 4.13
N GLU A 247 -17.22 10.87 3.24
CA GLU A 247 -17.55 10.66 1.82
C GLU A 247 -18.70 9.65 1.64
N LEU A 248 -18.76 8.59 2.45
CA LEU A 248 -19.86 7.62 2.37
C LEU A 248 -21.18 8.20 2.90
N LEU A 249 -21.13 8.94 4.01
CA LEU A 249 -22.33 9.48 4.66
C LEU A 249 -22.83 10.78 4.03
N GLU A 250 -22.01 11.49 3.27
CA GLU A 250 -22.40 12.76 2.65
C GLU A 250 -23.55 12.56 1.64
N PRO A 251 -24.65 13.33 1.75
CA PRO A 251 -25.81 13.17 0.88
C PRO A 251 -25.45 13.24 -0.60
N ALA A 252 -24.58 14.17 -1.00
CA ALA A 252 -24.27 14.45 -2.41
C ALA A 252 -23.33 13.42 -3.10
N GLY A 253 -22.71 12.52 -2.33
CA GLY A 253 -21.66 11.61 -2.82
C GLY A 253 -20.44 12.33 -3.40
N ARG A 254 -19.37 11.58 -3.69
CA ARG A 254 -18.13 12.09 -4.30
C ARG A 254 -18.33 12.79 -5.66
N PHE A 255 -19.47 12.53 -6.31
CA PHE A 255 -19.89 13.11 -7.58
C PHE A 255 -21.14 13.96 -7.38
N ARG A 256 -20.96 15.20 -6.91
CA ARG A 256 -21.97 16.26 -6.69
C ARG A 256 -23.19 16.19 -7.63
N GLY A 257 -24.17 15.36 -7.29
CA GLY A 257 -25.36 15.11 -8.09
C GLY A 257 -26.56 14.76 -7.20
N THR A 258 -27.76 14.83 -7.76
CA THR A 258 -28.97 14.33 -7.07
C THR A 258 -28.77 12.89 -6.67
N VAL A 259 -29.00 12.59 -5.39
CA VAL A 259 -28.93 11.24 -4.85
C VAL A 259 -29.91 10.36 -5.62
N SER A 260 -29.40 9.32 -6.28
CA SER A 260 -30.29 8.33 -6.87
C SER A 260 -30.97 7.53 -5.74
N ALA A 261 -32.21 7.08 -5.96
CA ALA A 261 -32.90 6.21 -4.99
C ALA A 261 -32.06 4.96 -4.61
N ARG A 262 -31.17 4.52 -5.53
CA ARG A 262 -30.19 3.49 -5.23
C ARG A 262 -29.20 3.94 -4.16
N ALA A 263 -28.55 5.09 -4.31
CA ALA A 263 -27.60 5.59 -3.31
C ALA A 263 -28.23 5.79 -1.92
N GLU A 264 -29.50 6.18 -1.85
CA GLU A 264 -30.23 6.23 -0.58
C GLU A 264 -30.39 4.84 0.05
N ALA A 265 -30.79 3.84 -0.75
CA ALA A 265 -30.98 2.47 -0.28
C ALA A 265 -29.67 1.80 0.17
N GLU A 266 -28.57 2.00 -0.55
CA GLU A 266 -27.26 1.44 -0.19
C GLU A 266 -26.75 2.06 1.12
N ARG A 267 -26.90 3.37 1.30
CA ARG A 267 -26.50 4.04 2.55
C ARG A 267 -27.37 3.67 3.74
N ALA A 268 -28.68 3.54 3.54
CA ALA A 268 -29.58 3.07 4.57
C ALA A 268 -29.26 1.62 5.02
N ALA A 269 -28.61 0.84 4.16
CA ALA A 269 -28.21 -0.54 4.44
C ALA A 269 -26.88 -0.67 5.21
N ILE A 270 -26.12 0.41 5.37
CA ILE A 270 -24.82 0.42 6.05
C ILE A 270 -24.95 1.01 7.45
N VAL A 271 -24.29 0.41 8.43
CA VAL A 271 -24.07 0.99 9.77
C VAL A 271 -22.58 1.12 10.02
N LEU A 272 -22.18 2.19 10.72
CA LEU A 272 -20.80 2.41 11.16
C LEU A 272 -20.62 1.92 12.60
N PRO A 273 -19.88 0.83 12.84
CA PRO A 273 -19.66 0.31 14.18
C PRO A 273 -18.70 1.14 15.03
N GLY A 274 -17.81 1.89 14.36
CA GLY A 274 -16.75 2.64 15.01
C GLY A 274 -16.47 3.96 14.30
N VAL A 275 -15.92 4.90 15.06
CA VAL A 275 -15.37 6.17 14.59
C VAL A 275 -13.91 6.27 15.06
N PRO A 276 -13.02 6.97 14.34
CA PRO A 276 -11.63 7.10 14.75
C PRO A 276 -11.55 7.79 16.12
N ASP A 277 -10.76 7.22 17.02
CA ASP A 277 -10.42 7.85 18.29
C ASP A 277 -9.38 8.95 18.07
N THR A 278 -9.81 10.20 18.24
CA THR A 278 -8.98 11.39 18.07
C THR A 278 -8.23 11.79 19.34
N ASP A 279 -8.46 11.11 20.48
CA ASP A 279 -7.66 11.31 21.69
C ASP A 279 -6.30 10.63 21.53
N ASP A 280 -5.28 11.42 21.20
CA ASP A 280 -3.90 10.97 21.13
C ASP A 280 -3.08 11.45 22.33
N ARG A 281 -2.80 10.53 23.25
CA ARG A 281 -1.94 10.83 24.40
C ARG A 281 -0.51 11.22 23.99
N GLY A 282 -0.01 10.66 22.88
CA GLY A 282 1.31 10.95 22.33
C GLY A 282 1.44 12.35 21.73
N ARG A 283 0.32 13.00 21.38
CA ARG A 283 0.31 14.38 20.85
C ARG A 283 1.00 15.39 21.78
N SER A 284 0.89 15.19 23.10
CA SER A 284 1.51 16.05 24.09
C SER A 284 3.04 15.91 24.16
N GLU A 285 3.60 14.86 23.56
CA GLU A 285 5.03 14.52 23.57
C GLU A 285 5.70 14.84 22.22
N VAL A 286 4.97 15.45 21.27
CA VAL A 286 5.51 15.86 19.96
C VAL A 286 6.60 16.93 20.15
N VAL A 287 7.70 16.77 19.43
CA VAL A 287 8.89 17.63 19.54
C VAL A 287 9.28 18.25 18.19
N SER A 288 10.18 19.24 18.22
CA SER A 288 10.71 19.88 17.01
C SER A 288 11.52 18.91 16.13
N SER A 289 11.58 19.17 14.82
CA SER A 289 12.34 18.37 13.85
C SER A 289 13.82 18.13 14.22
N ASP A 290 14.49 19.09 14.89
CA ASP A 290 15.87 18.90 15.35
C ASP A 290 16.00 17.80 16.42
N VAL A 291 15.00 17.68 17.30
CA VAL A 291 14.95 16.61 18.31
C VAL A 291 14.63 15.28 17.64
N VAL A 292 13.71 15.28 16.67
CA VAL A 292 13.40 14.08 15.85
C VAL A 292 14.66 13.56 15.17
N ALA A 293 15.42 14.43 14.49
CA ALA A 293 16.65 14.06 13.80
C ALA A 293 17.70 13.46 14.75
N ARG A 294 17.86 14.02 15.96
CA ARG A 294 18.76 13.45 16.98
C ARG A 294 18.26 12.09 17.50
N GLY A 295 16.97 11.97 17.77
CA GLY A 295 16.38 10.72 18.25
C GLY A 295 16.48 9.60 17.22
N LEU A 296 16.27 9.91 15.94
CA LEU A 296 16.47 8.96 14.85
C LEU A 296 17.94 8.55 14.69
N ALA A 297 18.87 9.49 14.79
CA ALA A 297 20.30 9.16 14.73
C ALA A 297 20.70 8.20 15.86
N GLU A 298 20.18 8.42 17.08
CA GLU A 298 20.39 7.51 18.22
C GLU A 298 19.71 6.15 17.98
N LEU A 299 18.45 6.13 17.54
CA LEU A 299 17.69 4.92 17.21
C LEU A 299 18.42 4.06 16.17
N CYS A 300 18.95 4.67 15.10
CA CYS A 300 19.73 3.98 14.07
C CYS A 300 21.03 3.35 14.60
N GLY A 301 21.58 3.89 15.69
CA GLY A 301 22.81 3.42 16.33
C GLY A 301 22.59 2.30 17.36
N ARG A 302 21.35 2.02 17.76
CA ARG A 302 21.02 0.96 18.74
C ARG A 302 21.22 -0.43 18.15
N THR A 303 21.31 -1.45 19.00
CA THR A 303 21.53 -2.86 18.60
C THR A 303 20.38 -3.78 19.02
N ASP A 304 19.37 -3.27 19.73
CA ASP A 304 18.24 -4.06 20.20
C ASP A 304 17.13 -4.18 19.14
N HIS A 305 16.32 -5.24 19.29
CA HIS A 305 15.26 -5.58 18.34
C HIS A 305 14.14 -4.54 18.27
N ARG A 306 13.80 -3.87 19.38
CA ARG A 306 12.73 -2.85 19.38
C ARG A 306 13.09 -1.64 18.51
N ALA A 307 14.38 -1.28 18.49
CA ALA A 307 14.87 -0.25 17.58
C ALA A 307 14.76 -0.68 16.10
N LEU A 308 15.00 -1.96 15.81
CA LEU A 308 14.80 -2.52 14.46
C LEU A 308 13.33 -2.44 14.05
N GLU A 309 12.42 -2.95 14.88
CA GLU A 309 10.96 -2.90 14.63
C GLU A 309 10.50 -1.46 14.35
N CYS A 310 10.91 -0.48 15.19
CA CYS A 310 10.56 0.92 14.94
C CYS A 310 11.09 1.45 13.61
N LEU A 311 12.33 1.10 13.25
CA LEU A 311 12.95 1.56 12.01
C LEU A 311 12.34 0.90 10.77
N GLU A 312 11.84 -0.33 10.86
CA GLU A 312 11.09 -1.00 9.80
C GLU A 312 9.82 -0.21 9.49
N GLU A 313 9.04 0.13 10.52
CA GLU A 313 7.81 0.90 10.36
C GLU A 313 8.06 2.33 9.85
N ILE A 314 9.09 3.01 10.37
CA ILE A 314 9.51 4.33 9.89
C ILE A 314 9.94 4.27 8.42
N SER A 315 10.71 3.24 8.03
CA SER A 315 11.21 3.11 6.67
C SER A 315 10.09 2.88 5.64
N MET A 316 9.03 2.17 6.03
CA MET A 316 7.84 1.97 5.21
C MET A 316 6.96 3.23 5.14
N TRP A 317 6.97 4.06 6.18
CA TRP A 317 6.15 5.27 6.27
C TRP A 317 6.75 6.43 5.48
N SER A 318 8.01 6.74 5.77
CA SER A 318 8.66 7.95 5.29
C SER A 318 10.17 7.78 5.33
N GLU A 319 10.75 7.60 4.15
CA GLU A 319 12.20 7.74 3.96
C GLU A 319 12.69 9.17 4.21
N ALA A 320 11.79 10.16 4.24
CA ALA A 320 12.16 11.55 4.48
C ALA A 320 12.68 11.78 5.91
N ASP A 321 12.27 10.95 6.87
CA ASP A 321 12.70 11.06 8.27
C ASP A 321 14.06 10.39 8.52
N LEU A 322 14.37 9.31 7.80
CA LEU A 322 15.63 8.58 7.97
C LEU A 322 16.87 9.45 7.70
N PRO A 323 18.02 9.23 8.37
CA PRO A 323 19.20 10.08 8.20
C PRO A 323 19.87 9.99 6.81
N PHE A 324 19.52 8.97 6.02
CA PHE A 324 20.08 8.72 4.70
C PHE A 324 18.98 8.60 3.65
N GLY A 325 19.37 8.78 2.39
CA GLY A 325 18.47 8.74 1.25
C GLY A 325 18.31 7.33 0.68
N GLY A 326 18.29 7.22 -0.65
CA GLY A 326 18.00 5.96 -1.33
C GLY A 326 19.07 4.88 -1.15
N THR A 327 18.64 3.63 -1.28
CA THR A 327 19.48 2.42 -1.26
C THR A 327 20.23 2.26 -2.58
N PHE A 328 21.49 1.83 -2.50
CA PHE A 328 22.26 1.42 -3.67
C PHE A 328 23.00 0.11 -3.40
N SER A 329 23.36 -0.59 -4.47
CA SER A 329 24.15 -1.82 -4.39
C SER A 329 25.38 -1.81 -5.30
N LEU A 330 26.43 -2.52 -4.86
CA LEU A 330 27.69 -2.67 -5.59
C LEU A 330 28.16 -4.12 -5.53
N THR A 331 28.18 -4.79 -6.68
CA THR A 331 28.67 -6.18 -6.79
C THR A 331 30.14 -6.23 -7.15
N ARG A 332 30.96 -6.88 -6.32
CA ARG A 332 32.44 -6.89 -6.39
C ARG A 332 33.03 -7.28 -7.75
N SER A 333 32.40 -8.19 -8.48
CA SER A 333 32.86 -8.62 -9.81
C SER A 333 32.67 -7.55 -10.90
N ARG A 334 31.80 -6.56 -10.66
CA ARG A 334 31.50 -5.42 -11.54
C ARG A 334 32.05 -4.10 -11.01
N VAL A 335 32.92 -4.15 -10.00
CA VAL A 335 33.47 -2.97 -9.35
C VAL A 335 34.51 -2.30 -10.23
N SER A 336 34.25 -1.05 -10.58
CA SER A 336 35.21 -0.15 -11.20
C SER A 336 36.30 0.28 -10.21
N ARG A 337 37.27 1.08 -10.67
CA ARG A 337 38.21 1.77 -9.78
C ARG A 337 37.51 2.65 -8.74
N THR A 338 36.42 3.31 -9.14
CA THR A 338 35.62 4.22 -8.30
C THR A 338 34.91 3.45 -7.19
N GLY A 339 34.25 2.33 -7.54
CA GLY A 339 33.64 1.44 -6.55
C GLY A 339 34.67 0.80 -5.63
N ALA A 340 35.87 0.46 -6.12
CA ALA A 340 36.93 -0.12 -5.31
C ALA A 340 37.48 0.89 -4.29
N GLU A 341 37.63 2.16 -4.67
CA GLU A 341 37.99 3.25 -3.77
C GLU A 341 36.98 3.37 -2.62
N TRP A 342 35.68 3.31 -2.92
CA TRP A 342 34.64 3.33 -1.90
C TRP A 342 34.67 2.08 -1.02
N ILE A 343 34.70 0.87 -1.59
CA ILE A 343 34.73 -0.38 -0.81
C ILE A 343 35.94 -0.44 0.13
N ASN A 344 37.13 -0.05 -0.34
CA ASN A 344 38.36 -0.13 0.43
C ASN A 344 38.41 0.84 1.62
N ARG A 345 37.53 1.86 1.68
CA ARG A 345 37.48 2.82 2.79
C ARG A 345 36.53 2.42 3.91
N LEU A 346 35.63 1.46 3.64
CA LEU A 346 34.62 1.02 4.58
C LEU A 346 35.28 0.48 5.85
N ARG A 347 34.70 0.82 7.01
CA ARG A 347 35.20 0.36 8.30
C ARG A 347 34.28 -0.72 8.86
N PRO A 348 34.79 -1.91 9.21
CA PRO A 348 33.99 -2.93 9.87
C PRO A 348 33.44 -2.40 11.20
N VAL A 349 32.18 -2.70 11.48
CA VAL A 349 31.49 -2.36 12.74
C VAL A 349 30.56 -3.50 13.14
N GLU A 350 30.20 -3.56 14.42
CA GLU A 350 29.10 -4.41 14.87
C GLU A 350 27.77 -3.93 14.26
N PRO A 351 26.85 -4.86 13.90
CA PRO A 351 25.56 -4.50 13.32
C PRO A 351 24.72 -3.67 14.29
N THR A 352 24.17 -2.57 13.79
CA THR A 352 23.12 -1.79 14.46
C THR A 352 21.76 -2.16 13.89
N ALA A 353 20.68 -1.70 14.52
CA ALA A 353 19.31 -1.82 14.04
C ALA A 353 19.18 -1.31 12.59
N PHE A 354 19.88 -0.22 12.25
CA PHE A 354 19.87 0.31 10.90
C PHE A 354 20.62 -0.55 9.87
N HIS A 355 21.62 -1.35 10.29
CA HIS A 355 22.20 -2.38 9.43
C HIS A 355 21.22 -3.54 9.21
N ASN A 356 20.46 -3.91 10.24
CA ASN A 356 19.54 -5.03 10.18
C ASN A 356 18.35 -4.77 9.24
N LEU A 357 17.98 -3.51 8.97
CA LEU A 357 17.01 -3.19 7.91
C LEU A 357 17.39 -3.73 6.53
N PHE A 358 18.68 -3.92 6.24
CA PHE A 358 19.10 -4.49 4.97
C PHE A 358 19.02 -6.01 4.94
N ILE A 359 18.94 -6.68 6.09
CA ILE A 359 19.06 -8.14 6.19
C ILE A 359 17.64 -8.72 6.15
N GLY A 360 17.28 -9.36 5.03
CA GLY A 360 15.99 -10.04 4.92
C GLY A 360 16.01 -11.41 5.58
N ASP A 361 14.83 -12.01 5.71
CA ASP A 361 14.69 -13.35 6.26
C ASP A 361 15.51 -14.38 5.47
N GLY A 362 16.38 -15.09 6.18
CA GLY A 362 17.29 -16.09 5.60
C GLY A 362 18.55 -15.51 4.96
N ASP A 363 18.73 -14.19 4.91
CA ASP A 363 19.98 -13.59 4.48
C ASP A 363 21.06 -13.71 5.57
N THR A 364 22.25 -14.19 5.20
CA THR A 364 23.42 -14.16 6.07
C THR A 364 24.41 -13.12 5.56
N PRO A 365 24.59 -11.98 6.25
CA PRO A 365 25.59 -11.01 5.87
C PRO A 365 27.00 -11.61 6.05
N VAL A 366 27.92 -11.28 5.14
CA VAL A 366 29.35 -11.62 5.26
C VAL A 366 30.17 -10.51 5.90
N GLY A 367 29.55 -9.36 6.19
CA GLY A 367 30.14 -8.28 6.97
C GLY A 367 29.25 -7.04 7.04
N THR A 368 29.42 -6.27 8.11
CA THR A 368 28.76 -5.01 8.41
C THR A 368 29.79 -3.91 8.53
N PHE A 369 29.52 -2.77 7.89
CA PHE A 369 30.49 -1.69 7.76
C PHE A 369 29.80 -0.33 7.85
N VAL A 370 30.59 0.69 8.17
CA VAL A 370 30.20 2.09 8.00
C VAL A 370 31.11 2.75 6.96
N ASP A 371 30.54 3.63 6.14
CA ASP A 371 31.30 4.57 5.34
C ASP A 371 31.75 5.75 6.24
N PRO A 372 33.04 5.86 6.62
CA PRO A 372 33.50 6.87 7.58
C PRO A 372 33.35 8.32 7.09
N VAL A 373 33.10 8.53 5.80
CA VAL A 373 32.91 9.86 5.21
C VAL A 373 31.46 10.33 5.31
N THR A 374 30.50 9.42 5.22
CA THR A 374 29.06 9.76 5.21
C THR A 374 28.33 9.31 6.47
N GLY A 375 28.92 8.40 7.25
CA GLY A 375 28.25 7.69 8.33
C GLY A 375 27.28 6.60 7.85
N SER A 376 27.17 6.36 6.53
CA SER A 376 26.19 5.44 5.96
C SER A 376 26.47 3.99 6.39
N PRO A 377 25.46 3.24 6.85
CA PRO A 377 25.61 1.81 7.09
C PRO A 377 25.75 1.06 5.76
N VAL A 378 26.51 -0.01 5.80
CA VAL A 378 26.75 -0.88 4.65
C VAL A 378 26.73 -2.33 5.10
N VAL A 379 25.98 -3.17 4.39
CA VAL A 379 25.97 -4.62 4.62
C VAL A 379 26.45 -5.34 3.38
N ALA A 380 27.38 -6.27 3.56
CA ALA A 380 27.87 -7.13 2.49
C ALA A 380 27.16 -8.48 2.53
N PHE A 381 26.71 -8.96 1.38
CA PHE A 381 26.07 -10.26 1.22
C PHE A 381 26.80 -11.10 0.18
N LYS A 382 26.71 -12.42 0.30
CA LYS A 382 27.19 -13.35 -0.71
C LYS A 382 26.01 -13.96 -1.46
N GLY A 383 26.00 -13.83 -2.79
CA GLY A 383 25.02 -14.52 -3.65
C GLY A 383 23.57 -14.03 -3.59
N ARG A 384 23.29 -12.88 -2.95
CA ARG A 384 21.92 -12.38 -2.72
C ARG A 384 21.19 -11.88 -3.98
N PHE A 385 21.91 -11.35 -4.97
CA PHE A 385 21.27 -10.77 -6.17
C PHE A 385 21.19 -11.80 -7.29
N VAL A 386 19.96 -12.12 -7.71
CA VAL A 386 19.53 -13.21 -8.63
C VAL A 386 20.26 -13.25 -9.98
N PHE A 387 20.92 -12.16 -10.38
CA PHE A 387 21.67 -12.07 -11.65
C PHE A 387 23.20 -12.15 -11.51
N GLY A 388 23.71 -12.51 -10.32
CA GLY A 388 25.12 -12.75 -10.05
C GLY A 388 25.44 -14.24 -9.88
N ALA A 389 26.68 -14.65 -10.18
CA ALA A 389 27.12 -15.99 -9.81
C ALA A 389 27.00 -16.16 -8.28
N SER A 390 26.60 -17.34 -7.81
CA SER A 390 26.35 -17.69 -6.38
C SER A 390 27.51 -17.46 -5.40
N ARG A 391 28.64 -16.90 -5.87
CA ARG A 391 29.85 -16.59 -5.11
C ARG A 391 30.16 -15.09 -5.03
N GLU A 392 29.39 -14.23 -5.67
CA GLU A 392 29.67 -12.79 -5.71
C GLU A 392 29.31 -12.09 -4.40
N ILE A 393 30.18 -11.19 -3.95
CA ILE A 393 29.92 -10.33 -2.80
C ILE A 393 29.30 -9.02 -3.31
N SER A 394 28.16 -8.65 -2.76
CA SER A 394 27.51 -7.36 -3.03
C SER A 394 27.39 -6.54 -1.76
N TYR A 395 27.68 -5.26 -1.86
CA TYR A 395 27.58 -4.28 -0.78
C TYR A 395 26.30 -3.48 -0.99
N LEU A 396 25.45 -3.42 0.02
CA LEU A 396 24.24 -2.60 0.08
C LEU A 396 24.48 -1.45 1.05
N GLY A 397 24.19 -0.22 0.63
CA GLY A 397 24.30 0.96 1.50
C GLY A 397 23.29 2.02 1.12
N ARG A 398 23.27 3.12 1.88
CA ARG A 398 22.37 4.26 1.64
C ARG A 398 23.14 5.49 1.15
N ALA A 399 22.63 6.17 0.14
CA ALA A 399 23.20 7.42 -0.35
C ALA A 399 22.98 8.52 0.71
N PRO A 400 23.90 9.49 0.82
CA PRO A 400 23.67 10.63 1.71
C PRO A 400 22.53 11.50 1.18
N LYS A 401 21.73 12.13 2.06
CA LYS A 401 20.75 13.15 1.61
C LYS A 401 21.40 14.46 1.19
N ARG A 402 22.60 14.75 1.70
CA ARG A 402 23.40 15.95 1.45
C ARG A 402 24.87 15.58 1.55
N LEU A 403 25.73 16.26 0.80
CA LEU A 403 27.16 16.22 1.10
C LEU A 403 27.48 17.13 2.30
N PRO A 404 28.65 17.00 2.94
CA PRO A 404 29.06 17.89 4.02
C PRO A 404 28.99 19.38 3.63
N ALA A 405 28.65 20.24 4.58
CA ALA A 405 28.57 21.69 4.37
C ALA A 405 29.90 22.23 3.78
N GLY A 406 29.80 23.08 2.75
CA GLY A 406 30.96 23.64 2.05
C GLY A 406 31.59 22.73 0.99
N SER A 407 31.02 21.55 0.73
CA SER A 407 31.42 20.69 -0.39
C SER A 407 31.30 21.45 -1.72
N VAL A 408 32.24 21.23 -2.63
CA VAL A 408 32.20 21.80 -3.99
C VAL A 408 32.37 20.68 -5.01
N LEU A 409 31.39 20.52 -5.90
CA LEU A 409 31.41 19.50 -6.94
C LEU A 409 32.61 19.69 -7.89
N LYS A 410 33.46 18.65 -8.02
CA LYS A 410 34.60 18.61 -8.97
C LYS A 410 34.24 17.84 -10.24
N GLU A 411 33.63 16.67 -10.09
CA GLU A 411 33.19 15.83 -11.21
C GLU A 411 32.04 14.91 -10.82
N VAL A 412 31.24 14.53 -11.83
CA VAL A 412 30.23 13.46 -11.76
C VAL A 412 30.75 12.26 -12.53
N ILE A 413 30.62 11.06 -11.97
CA ILE A 413 31.08 9.81 -12.57
C ILE A 413 29.86 8.92 -12.80
N LEU A 414 29.56 8.63 -14.08
CA LEU A 414 28.43 7.82 -14.48
C LEU A 414 28.73 6.33 -14.30
N GLU A 415 28.42 5.82 -13.12
CA GLU A 415 28.45 4.41 -12.76
C GLU A 415 27.19 4.04 -11.97
N GLU A 416 27.12 2.81 -11.47
CA GLU A 416 26.06 2.34 -10.58
C GLU A 416 26.70 2.02 -9.22
N PRO A 417 26.43 2.81 -8.15
CA PRO A 417 25.65 4.06 -8.17
C PRO A 417 26.39 5.20 -8.90
N ILE A 418 25.68 6.30 -9.16
CA ILE A 418 26.30 7.55 -9.62
C ILE A 418 27.20 8.08 -8.50
N TRP A 419 28.42 8.49 -8.85
CA TRP A 419 29.35 9.09 -7.90
C TRP A 419 29.56 10.56 -8.16
N VAL A 420 29.80 11.30 -7.08
CA VAL A 420 30.29 12.67 -7.11
C VAL A 420 31.63 12.74 -6.41
N ARG A 421 32.55 13.49 -6.99
CA ARG A 421 33.82 13.82 -6.35
C ARG A 421 33.85 15.32 -6.09
N THR A 422 34.29 15.69 -4.90
CA THR A 422 34.47 17.07 -4.46
C THR A 422 35.88 17.57 -4.75
N THR A 423 36.11 18.89 -4.63
CA THR A 423 37.40 19.53 -4.97
C THR A 423 38.56 19.12 -4.06
N ASP A 424 38.26 18.79 -2.80
CA ASP A 424 39.18 18.17 -1.83
C ASP A 424 39.52 16.70 -2.15
N GLY A 425 38.89 16.15 -3.20
CA GLY A 425 39.17 14.82 -3.72
C GLY A 425 38.32 13.70 -3.13
N VAL A 426 37.43 14.00 -2.18
CA VAL A 426 36.59 12.99 -1.53
C VAL A 426 35.51 12.48 -2.49
N LEU A 427 35.31 11.16 -2.51
CA LEU A 427 34.30 10.48 -3.32
C LEU A 427 33.03 10.25 -2.50
N TYR A 428 31.85 10.49 -3.07
CA TYR A 428 30.57 10.20 -2.43
C TYR A 428 29.66 9.49 -3.42
N PRO A 429 28.80 8.55 -2.97
CA PRO A 429 27.56 8.28 -3.70
C PRO A 429 26.84 9.62 -3.89
N ALA A 430 26.33 9.87 -5.09
CA ALA A 430 25.57 11.08 -5.35
C ALA A 430 24.33 11.11 -4.43
N PRO A 431 23.97 12.28 -3.86
CA PRO A 431 22.76 12.39 -3.05
C PRO A 431 21.51 11.97 -3.82
N SER A 432 20.75 11.02 -3.28
CA SER A 432 19.57 10.44 -3.93
C SER A 432 18.50 10.04 -2.93
N MET A 433 17.24 10.04 -3.34
CA MET A 433 16.09 9.37 -2.67
C MET A 433 15.74 8.07 -3.43
N ASP A 434 14.94 7.14 -2.88
CA ASP A 434 14.74 5.80 -3.49
C ASP A 434 14.03 5.80 -4.86
N ALA A 435 13.12 6.75 -5.13
CA ALA A 435 12.39 6.81 -6.41
C ALA A 435 12.41 8.20 -7.06
N PRO A 436 12.66 8.31 -8.38
CA PRO A 436 12.97 7.26 -9.36
C PRO A 436 14.47 6.86 -9.38
N GLY A 437 15.25 7.26 -8.37
CA GLY A 437 16.71 7.11 -8.35
C GLY A 437 17.43 7.97 -9.40
N LEU A 438 18.75 7.79 -9.49
CA LEU A 438 19.62 8.51 -10.44
C LEU A 438 20.06 7.57 -11.56
N SER A 439 19.78 7.91 -12.82
CA SER A 439 20.20 7.12 -13.99
C SER A 439 20.49 7.98 -15.23
N TRP A 440 21.00 7.36 -16.30
CA TRP A 440 21.37 8.04 -17.57
C TRP A 440 21.12 7.12 -18.77
N GLY A 441 21.17 7.68 -19.99
CA GLY A 441 21.21 6.91 -21.24
C GLY A 441 19.87 6.56 -21.87
N TYR A 442 18.78 7.18 -21.43
CA TYR A 442 17.45 7.06 -22.02
C TYR A 442 16.66 8.36 -21.83
N SER A 443 15.49 8.48 -22.45
CA SER A 443 14.55 9.56 -22.15
C SER A 443 13.59 9.09 -21.06
N GLY A 444 13.64 9.70 -19.88
CA GLY A 444 12.76 9.35 -18.77
C GLY A 444 13.12 10.05 -17.46
N SER A 445 12.48 9.62 -16.37
CA SER A 445 12.52 10.33 -15.08
C SER A 445 13.89 10.31 -14.38
N GLY A 446 14.66 9.24 -14.53
CA GLY A 446 15.95 9.12 -13.86
C GLY A 446 17.04 10.07 -14.39
N PRO A 447 17.23 10.24 -15.72
CA PRO A 447 18.09 11.26 -16.31
C PRO A 447 17.70 12.69 -15.92
N GLY A 448 16.40 12.98 -15.89
CA GLY A 448 15.89 14.26 -15.37
C GLY A 448 16.25 14.45 -13.89
N THR A 449 16.05 13.44 -13.06
CA THR A 449 16.40 13.50 -11.62
C THR A 449 17.91 13.66 -11.40
N LEU A 450 18.74 13.00 -12.21
CA LEU A 450 20.19 13.18 -12.21
C LEU A 450 20.58 14.60 -12.63
N ALA A 451 19.94 15.16 -13.67
CA ALA A 451 20.17 16.53 -14.11
C ALA A 451 19.87 17.54 -12.99
N GLN A 452 18.72 17.39 -12.31
CA GLN A 452 18.34 18.23 -11.17
C GLN A 452 19.31 18.10 -9.99
N CYS A 453 19.72 16.87 -9.65
CA CYS A 453 20.69 16.62 -8.58
C CYS A 453 22.02 17.33 -8.89
N VAL A 454 22.51 17.19 -10.12
CA VAL A 454 23.75 17.85 -10.54
C VAL A 454 23.61 19.36 -10.59
N GLY A 455 22.49 19.89 -11.10
CA GLY A 455 22.21 21.34 -11.09
C GLY A 455 22.27 21.93 -9.69
N ARG A 456 21.58 21.31 -8.73
CA ARG A 456 21.62 21.71 -7.31
C ARG A 456 23.03 21.64 -6.72
N LEU A 457 23.80 20.58 -6.99
CA LEU A 457 25.18 20.44 -6.51
C LEU A 457 26.17 21.42 -7.17
N LEU A 458 25.86 21.92 -8.37
CA LEU A 458 26.61 23.01 -8.98
C LEU A 458 26.39 24.32 -8.23
N ASP A 459 25.16 24.58 -7.77
CA ASP A 459 24.80 25.80 -7.04
C ASP A 459 25.23 25.75 -5.57
N ASP A 460 24.96 24.63 -4.90
CA ASP A 460 25.35 24.35 -3.51
C ASP A 460 25.73 22.87 -3.37
N GLY A 461 27.00 22.57 -3.09
CA GLY A 461 27.44 21.19 -2.94
C GLY A 461 26.84 20.47 -1.73
N ALA A 462 26.24 21.18 -0.76
CA ALA A 462 25.49 20.61 0.36
C ALA A 462 23.97 20.57 0.12
N ALA A 463 23.54 20.79 -1.12
CA ALA A 463 22.13 20.73 -1.50
C ALA A 463 21.51 19.37 -1.15
N HIS A 464 20.22 19.41 -0.80
CA HIS A 464 19.45 18.21 -0.53
C HIS A 464 19.21 17.41 -1.80
N ALA A 465 19.26 16.07 -1.64
CA ALA A 465 18.83 15.11 -2.64
C ALA A 465 17.48 15.50 -3.22
N VAL A 466 17.32 15.26 -4.52
CA VAL A 466 16.10 15.58 -5.24
C VAL A 466 15.02 14.57 -4.91
N THR A 467 13.81 15.06 -4.64
CA THR A 467 12.60 14.26 -4.53
C THR A 467 11.86 14.31 -5.86
N TYR A 468 11.35 13.18 -6.33
CA TYR A 468 10.59 13.07 -7.57
C TYR A 468 9.41 14.05 -7.64
N GLY A 469 9.09 14.53 -8.85
CA GLY A 469 7.89 15.33 -9.11
C GLY A 469 8.06 16.85 -9.03
N SER A 470 9.20 17.36 -8.54
CA SER A 470 9.50 18.80 -8.62
C SER A 470 9.90 19.18 -10.05
N ARG A 471 8.97 19.77 -10.81
CA ARG A 471 9.28 20.42 -12.10
C ARG A 471 9.90 21.81 -11.94
N LEU A 472 9.97 22.32 -10.71
CA LEU A 472 10.42 23.69 -10.43
C LEU A 472 11.93 23.88 -10.69
N ASP A 473 12.71 22.80 -10.70
CA ASP A 473 14.17 22.84 -10.89
C ASP A 473 14.61 22.17 -12.21
N ALA A 474 13.85 22.31 -13.31
CA ALA A 474 14.21 21.66 -14.56
C ALA A 474 15.59 22.12 -15.08
N GLU A 475 16.42 21.16 -15.49
CA GLU A 475 17.80 21.39 -15.95
C GLU A 475 17.96 20.88 -17.40
N PRO A 476 17.31 21.49 -18.41
CA PRO A 476 17.14 20.89 -19.73
C PRO A 476 18.45 20.55 -20.45
N GLY A 477 19.49 21.37 -20.28
CA GLY A 477 20.80 21.12 -20.89
C GLY A 477 21.56 19.96 -20.24
N LEU A 478 21.43 19.80 -18.91
CA LEU A 478 21.96 18.64 -18.20
C LEU A 478 21.13 17.39 -18.47
N GLU A 479 19.80 17.52 -18.60
CA GLU A 479 18.91 16.42 -18.95
C GLU A 479 19.22 15.90 -20.36
N ALA A 480 19.44 16.79 -21.33
CA ALA A 480 19.90 16.43 -22.67
C ALA A 480 21.26 15.69 -22.62
N LEU A 481 22.20 16.18 -21.81
CA LEU A 481 23.48 15.50 -21.60
C LEU A 481 23.30 14.08 -21.05
N PHE A 482 22.49 13.91 -19.98
CA PHE A 482 22.33 12.61 -19.32
C PHE A 482 21.36 11.67 -20.03
N SER A 483 20.53 12.16 -20.94
CA SER A 483 19.68 11.30 -21.79
C SER A 483 20.49 10.54 -22.85
N VAL A 484 21.72 10.98 -23.14
CA VAL A 484 22.62 10.29 -24.08
C VAL A 484 23.22 9.04 -23.44
N LYS A 485 23.33 7.96 -24.22
CA LYS A 485 24.01 6.72 -23.81
C LYS A 485 25.52 6.97 -23.66
N HIS A 486 25.95 7.20 -22.43
CA HIS A 486 27.35 7.26 -22.05
C HIS A 486 27.86 5.88 -21.62
N LYS A 487 29.14 5.61 -21.87
CA LYS A 487 29.80 4.40 -21.34
C LYS A 487 29.87 4.47 -19.82
N ARG A 488 29.70 3.35 -19.13
CA ARG A 488 29.94 3.25 -17.69
C ARG A 488 31.37 3.71 -17.35
N GLY A 489 31.51 4.51 -16.30
CA GLY A 489 32.77 5.14 -15.89
C GLY A 489 33.05 6.49 -16.56
N THR A 490 32.16 6.99 -17.43
CA THR A 490 32.29 8.33 -18.02
C THR A 490 32.33 9.39 -16.94
N ARG A 491 33.28 10.32 -17.04
CA ARG A 491 33.50 11.39 -16.06
C ARG A 491 33.20 12.75 -16.68
N PHE A 492 32.35 13.52 -16.01
CA PHE A 492 32.05 14.89 -16.38
C PHE A 492 32.66 15.85 -15.36
N PRO A 493 33.73 16.59 -15.71
CA PRO A 493 34.25 17.63 -14.83
C PRO A 493 33.24 18.77 -14.70
N ARG A 494 33.28 19.48 -13.57
CA ARG A 494 32.39 20.63 -13.27
C ARG A 494 32.19 21.57 -14.45
N ARG A 495 33.29 22.00 -15.10
CA ARG A 495 33.25 22.90 -16.27
C ARG A 495 32.45 22.35 -17.46
N ALA A 496 32.43 21.03 -17.66
CA ALA A 496 31.62 20.42 -18.72
C ALA A 496 30.14 20.42 -18.36
N LEU A 497 29.80 20.19 -17.09
CA LEU A 497 28.44 20.25 -16.58
C LEU A 497 27.88 21.68 -16.66
N GLU A 498 28.66 22.69 -16.25
CA GLU A 498 28.29 24.11 -16.37
C GLU A 498 28.03 24.52 -17.82
N ARG A 499 28.87 24.05 -18.77
CA ARG A 499 28.64 24.29 -20.21
C ARG A 499 27.38 23.61 -20.73
N ALA A 500 27.12 22.37 -20.31
CA ALA A 500 25.90 21.67 -20.69
C ALA A 500 24.65 22.39 -20.16
N ARG A 501 24.69 22.84 -18.90
CA ARG A 501 23.62 23.66 -18.29
C ARG A 501 23.33 24.94 -19.08
N ALA A 502 24.38 25.65 -19.51
CA ALA A 502 24.26 26.88 -20.30
C ALA A 502 23.84 26.66 -21.77
N SER A 503 23.92 25.44 -22.30
CA SER A 503 23.64 25.15 -23.72
C SER A 503 22.15 25.05 -24.08
N SER A 504 21.27 25.24 -23.10
CA SER A 504 19.81 25.20 -23.27
C SER A 504 19.11 26.45 -22.73
N SER A 505 19.88 27.54 -22.54
CA SER A 505 19.40 28.88 -22.19
C SER A 505 18.98 29.66 -23.43
#